data_AF-A0A2V7VFM6-F1
#
_entry.id   AF-A0A2V7VFM6-F1
#
_cell.length_a   1.000
_cell.length_b   1.000
_cell.length_c   1.000
_cell.angle_alpha   90.00
_cell.angle_beta   90.00
_cell.angle_gamma   90.00
#
_symmetry.space_group_name_H-M   'P 1'
#
loop_
_entity.id
_entity.type
_entity.pdbx_description
1 polymer ?
#
loop_
_entity_poly.entity_id
_entity_poly.type
_entity_poly.pdbx_seq_one_letter_code
_entity_poly.pdbx_strand_id
1 'polypeptide(L)'
;MSDFQISPELLNIYLEDARAHLEALDHALLALEREGLDPEIVSGILGPLHTLKGNSGMMGFGGIKDYVHRLEDVFVRVGQGTVTLSGPLFDRLFAGASALRDAVEQACRQRAEVRNLEGERAVLEAILRQAPETAPALPAATPPTPALPAAPAPPAVAEAAAPSAISAEYVSTRSNMVRVDFSQLDHLLNLVGELIIHRTKLHELGRHLAERLGGGREAVELLSAVQQVASVSTQLQETVMDIRMLPIRHVFERFPRLVRDLARQQGKDWKESPPGSTRPSSTRSASRSST
;
A
#
# COMPACT_ATOMS: atom_id res chain seq x y z
N MET A 1 36.77 -5.24 -10.82
CA MET A 1 35.31 -5.26 -10.58
C MET A 1 35.13 -4.66 -9.21
N SER A 2 34.69 -3.40 -9.14
CA SER A 2 34.55 -2.71 -7.87
C SER A 2 33.39 -3.34 -7.11
N ASP A 3 33.70 -4.01 -6.00
CA ASP A 3 32.71 -4.36 -4.97
C ASP A 3 32.13 -3.05 -4.45
N PHE A 4 31.07 -2.58 -5.10
CA PHE A 4 30.28 -1.46 -4.61
C PHE A 4 29.56 -1.96 -3.36
N GLN A 5 30.25 -1.88 -2.22
CA GLN A 5 29.63 -2.12 -0.91
C GLN A 5 28.55 -1.06 -0.74
N ILE A 6 27.29 -1.46 -0.97
CA ILE A 6 26.13 -0.60 -0.78
C ILE A 6 26.16 -0.12 0.68
N SER A 7 26.08 1.19 0.88
CA SER A 7 26.16 1.73 2.22
C SER A 7 24.96 1.29 3.06
N PRO A 8 25.13 1.04 4.37
CA PRO A 8 24.04 0.67 5.27
C PRO A 8 22.88 1.69 5.25
N GLU A 9 23.20 2.97 5.05
CA GLU A 9 22.23 4.05 4.98
C GLU A 9 21.38 3.96 3.70
N LEU A 10 22.00 3.67 2.55
CA LEU A 10 21.29 3.49 1.28
C LEU A 10 20.39 2.23 1.31
N LEU A 11 20.84 1.17 1.97
CA LEU A 11 20.03 -0.03 2.18
C LEU A 11 18.83 0.25 3.09
N ASN A 12 18.98 1.10 4.11
CA ASN A 12 17.86 1.45 4.98
C ASN A 12 16.83 2.32 4.24
N ILE A 13 17.27 3.32 3.48
CA ILE A 13 16.39 4.15 2.62
C ILE A 13 15.65 3.24 1.61
N TYR A 14 16.37 2.35 0.94
CA TYR A 14 15.76 1.38 0.04
C TYR A 14 14.73 0.49 0.74
N LEU A 15 15.05 -0.02 1.94
CA LEU A 15 14.15 -0.89 2.69
C LEU A 15 12.86 -0.17 3.09
N GLU A 16 12.95 1.09 3.54
CA GLU A 16 11.81 1.92 3.89
C GLU A 16 10.91 2.19 2.67
N ASP A 17 11.51 2.59 1.53
CA ASP A 17 10.80 2.79 0.26
C ASP A 17 10.19 1.48 -0.28
N ALA A 18 10.91 0.37 -0.17
CA ALA A 18 10.41 -0.91 -0.63
C ALA A 18 9.22 -1.37 0.21
N ARG A 19 9.28 -1.22 1.55
CA ARG A 19 8.15 -1.51 2.44
C ARG A 19 6.92 -0.69 2.08
N ALA A 20 7.11 0.57 1.72
CA ALA A 20 6.04 1.45 1.27
C ALA A 20 5.32 0.94 0.02
N HIS A 21 6.09 0.59 -1.00
CA HIS A 21 5.53 0.08 -2.26
C HIS A 21 4.87 -1.29 -2.08
N LEU A 22 5.42 -2.14 -1.21
CA LEU A 22 4.84 -3.45 -0.88
C LEU A 22 3.54 -3.33 -0.07
N GLU A 23 3.45 -2.34 0.82
CA GLU A 23 2.19 -2.02 1.51
C GLU A 23 1.12 -1.52 0.54
N ALA A 24 1.49 -0.64 -0.40
CA ALA A 24 0.59 -0.20 -1.47
C ALA A 24 0.11 -1.39 -2.33
N LEU A 25 1.00 -2.35 -2.62
CA LEU A 25 0.66 -3.59 -3.33
C LEU A 25 -0.37 -4.42 -2.56
N ASP A 26 -0.17 -4.63 -1.26
CA ASP A 26 -1.12 -5.38 -0.43
C ASP A 26 -2.50 -4.72 -0.40
N HIS A 27 -2.55 -3.39 -0.25
CA HIS A 27 -3.81 -2.64 -0.27
C HIS A 27 -4.50 -2.74 -1.64
N ALA A 28 -3.76 -2.60 -2.74
CA ALA A 28 -4.32 -2.73 -4.09
C ALA A 28 -4.88 -4.14 -4.32
N LEU A 29 -4.14 -5.19 -3.93
CA LEU A 29 -4.60 -6.58 -4.06
C LEU A 29 -5.88 -6.83 -3.24
N LEU A 30 -5.95 -6.34 -2.00
CA LEU A 30 -7.13 -6.47 -1.14
C LEU A 30 -8.35 -5.73 -1.72
N ALA A 31 -8.15 -4.51 -2.21
CA ALA A 31 -9.23 -3.74 -2.80
C ALA A 31 -9.75 -4.41 -4.08
N LEU A 32 -8.85 -4.88 -4.96
CA LEU A 32 -9.22 -5.62 -6.17
C LEU A 32 -9.94 -6.94 -5.88
N GLU A 33 -9.58 -7.64 -4.79
CA GLU A 33 -10.26 -8.88 -4.39
C GLU A 33 -11.68 -8.61 -3.86
N ARG A 34 -11.87 -7.51 -3.12
CA ARG A 34 -13.16 -7.19 -2.45
C ARG A 34 -14.14 -6.43 -3.33
N GLU A 35 -13.65 -5.41 -4.03
CA GLU A 35 -14.47 -4.44 -4.76
C GLU A 35 -14.55 -4.77 -6.25
N GLY A 36 -13.70 -5.70 -6.72
CA GLY A 36 -13.61 -6.11 -8.12
C GLY A 36 -12.52 -5.36 -8.88
N LEU A 37 -12.40 -5.65 -10.17
CA LEU A 37 -11.40 -5.01 -11.03
C LEU A 37 -11.75 -3.53 -11.27
N ASP A 38 -11.10 -2.64 -10.53
CA ASP A 38 -11.13 -1.20 -10.76
C ASP A 38 -9.86 -0.75 -11.51
N PRO A 39 -9.98 -0.21 -12.75
CA PRO A 39 -8.85 0.31 -13.52
C PRO A 39 -8.03 1.38 -12.80
N GLU A 40 -8.63 2.18 -11.91
CA GLU A 40 -7.91 3.21 -11.15
C GLU A 40 -6.94 2.58 -10.15
N ILE A 41 -7.37 1.52 -9.46
CA ILE A 41 -6.54 0.79 -8.50
C ILE A 41 -5.38 0.07 -9.22
N VAL A 42 -5.67 -0.54 -10.38
CA VAL A 42 -4.65 -1.20 -11.20
C VAL A 42 -3.62 -0.21 -11.74
N SER A 43 -4.06 0.95 -12.23
CA SER A 43 -3.15 2.02 -12.70
C SER A 43 -2.33 2.59 -11.54
N GLY A 44 -2.97 2.80 -10.37
CA GLY A 44 -2.34 3.35 -9.18
C GLY A 44 -1.20 2.50 -8.63
N ILE A 45 -1.21 1.17 -8.81
CA ILE A 45 -0.14 0.28 -8.31
C ILE A 45 1.07 0.19 -9.26
N LEU A 46 0.92 0.51 -10.55
CA LEU A 46 2.02 0.43 -11.52
C LEU A 46 3.16 1.42 -11.20
N GLY A 47 2.83 2.63 -10.73
CA GLY A 47 3.84 3.61 -10.31
C GLY A 47 4.73 3.11 -9.17
N PRO A 48 4.17 2.70 -8.02
CA PRO A 48 4.90 2.07 -6.93
C PRO A 48 5.76 0.87 -7.35
N LEU A 49 5.24 -0.02 -8.21
CA LEU A 49 6.00 -1.17 -8.72
C LEU A 49 7.16 -0.74 -9.62
N HIS A 50 6.95 0.25 -10.50
CA HIS A 50 7.99 0.78 -11.37
C HIS A 50 9.14 1.40 -10.57
N THR A 51 8.83 2.18 -9.54
CA THR A 51 9.83 2.76 -8.63
C THR A 51 10.56 1.66 -7.85
N LEU A 52 9.85 0.68 -7.30
CA LEU A 52 10.46 -0.45 -6.60
C LEU A 52 11.40 -1.26 -7.51
N LYS A 53 11.04 -1.47 -8.77
CA LYS A 53 11.89 -2.11 -9.80
C LYS A 53 13.17 -1.31 -10.02
N GLY A 54 13.05 0.01 -10.22
CA GLY A 54 14.18 0.91 -10.43
C GLY A 54 15.16 0.89 -9.24
N ASN A 55 14.62 1.09 -8.03
CA ASN A 55 15.41 1.10 -6.80
C ASN A 55 16.10 -0.24 -6.55
N SER A 56 15.39 -1.36 -6.77
CA SER A 56 16.00 -2.71 -6.62
C SER A 56 17.12 -2.95 -7.62
N GLY A 57 16.98 -2.44 -8.86
CA GLY A 57 18.03 -2.48 -9.86
C GLY A 57 19.26 -1.63 -9.50
N MET A 58 19.06 -0.45 -8.93
CA MET A 58 20.14 0.42 -8.43
C MET A 58 20.89 -0.21 -7.25
N MET A 59 20.19 -0.95 -6.40
CA MET A 59 20.79 -1.72 -5.29
C MET A 59 21.44 -3.03 -5.77
N GLY A 60 21.40 -3.36 -7.06
CA GLY A 60 21.98 -4.60 -7.57
C GLY A 60 21.23 -5.88 -7.17
N PHE A 61 20.01 -5.76 -6.62
CA PHE A 61 19.15 -6.89 -6.30
C PHE A 61 18.40 -7.36 -7.54
N GLY A 62 19.12 -8.14 -8.37
CA GLY A 62 18.67 -8.56 -9.70
C GLY A 62 17.42 -9.44 -9.67
N GLY A 63 17.35 -10.44 -8.78
CA GLY A 63 16.18 -11.32 -8.71
C GLY A 63 14.92 -10.60 -8.22
N ILE A 64 15.05 -9.70 -7.24
CA ILE A 64 13.99 -8.80 -6.77
C ILE A 64 13.51 -7.91 -7.93
N LYS A 65 14.42 -7.24 -8.62
CA LYS A 65 14.09 -6.40 -9.80
C LYS A 65 13.32 -7.21 -10.85
N ASP A 66 13.81 -8.39 -11.20
CA ASP A 66 13.22 -9.23 -12.24
C ASP A 66 11.83 -9.74 -11.83
N TYR A 67 11.65 -10.06 -10.55
CA TYR A 67 10.35 -10.43 -10.01
C TYR A 67 9.35 -9.27 -10.07
N VAL A 68 9.75 -8.06 -9.63
CA VAL A 68 8.89 -6.86 -9.67
C VAL A 68 8.51 -6.51 -11.11
N HIS A 69 9.44 -6.65 -12.06
CA HIS A 69 9.15 -6.45 -13.48
C HIS A 69 8.05 -7.41 -13.98
N ARG A 70 8.11 -8.70 -13.61
CA ARG A 70 7.05 -9.65 -13.98
C ARG A 70 5.73 -9.36 -13.29
N LEU A 71 5.78 -8.84 -12.07
CA LEU A 71 4.57 -8.42 -11.37
C LEU A 71 3.92 -7.20 -12.05
N GLU A 72 4.72 -6.22 -12.47
CA GLU A 72 4.29 -5.07 -13.27
C GLU A 72 3.60 -5.54 -14.56
N ASP A 73 4.20 -6.48 -15.31
CA ASP A 73 3.61 -7.05 -16.52
C ASP A 73 2.22 -7.68 -16.26
N VAL A 74 2.05 -8.36 -15.12
CA VAL A 74 0.76 -8.95 -14.76
C VAL A 74 -0.28 -7.85 -14.55
N PHE A 75 0.04 -6.82 -13.78
CA PHE A 75 -0.89 -5.70 -13.55
C PHE A 75 -1.20 -4.92 -14.83
N VAL A 76 -0.24 -4.74 -15.74
CA VAL A 76 -0.49 -4.15 -17.06
C VAL A 76 -1.55 -4.97 -17.83
N ARG A 77 -1.44 -6.30 -17.85
CA ARG A 77 -2.41 -7.16 -18.55
C ARG A 77 -3.76 -7.26 -17.85
N VAL A 78 -3.78 -7.16 -16.52
CA VAL A 78 -5.02 -7.02 -15.75
C VAL A 78 -5.72 -5.72 -16.15
N GLY A 79 -4.98 -4.61 -16.25
CA GLY A 79 -5.52 -3.31 -16.68
C GLY A 79 -6.03 -3.30 -18.12
N GLN A 80 -5.42 -4.10 -19.00
CA GLN A 80 -5.87 -4.31 -20.39
C GLN A 80 -7.06 -5.28 -20.50
N GLY A 81 -7.52 -5.88 -19.40
CA GLY A 81 -8.58 -6.88 -19.40
C GLY A 81 -8.19 -8.23 -20.04
N THR A 82 -6.89 -8.44 -20.33
CA THR A 82 -6.39 -9.69 -20.93
C THR A 82 -6.20 -10.79 -19.88
N VAL A 83 -6.01 -10.42 -18.61
CA VAL A 83 -5.96 -11.33 -17.46
C VAL A 83 -7.16 -11.06 -16.58
N THR A 84 -7.99 -12.07 -16.35
CA THR A 84 -9.07 -11.99 -15.34
C THR A 84 -8.58 -12.51 -14.00
N LEU A 85 -8.63 -11.67 -12.97
CA LEU A 85 -8.28 -12.08 -11.61
C LEU A 85 -9.38 -12.96 -11.01
N SER A 86 -9.02 -14.19 -10.64
CA SER A 86 -9.88 -15.14 -9.92
C SER A 86 -9.35 -15.34 -8.50
N GLY A 87 -10.15 -15.88 -7.58
CA GLY A 87 -9.72 -16.16 -6.20
C GLY A 87 -8.39 -16.92 -6.10
N PRO A 88 -8.19 -18.04 -6.84
CA PRO A 88 -6.90 -18.74 -6.85
C PRO A 88 -5.73 -17.90 -7.38
N LEU A 89 -6.00 -16.93 -8.25
CA LEU A 89 -4.98 -16.03 -8.79
C LEU A 89 -4.59 -14.95 -7.76
N PHE A 90 -5.57 -14.39 -7.04
CA PHE A 90 -5.30 -13.51 -5.89
C PHE A 90 -4.47 -14.22 -4.82
N ASP A 91 -4.81 -15.47 -4.47
CA ASP A 91 -4.04 -16.28 -3.52
C ASP A 91 -2.54 -16.36 -3.93
N ARG A 92 -2.27 -16.58 -5.22
CA ARG A 92 -0.90 -16.61 -5.79
C ARG A 92 -0.22 -15.25 -5.77
N LEU A 93 -0.93 -14.17 -6.14
CA LEU A 93 -0.39 -12.81 -6.14
C LEU A 93 0.00 -12.36 -4.74
N PHE A 94 -0.84 -12.63 -3.75
CA PHE A 94 -0.52 -12.35 -2.36
C PHE A 94 0.64 -13.20 -1.82
N ALA A 95 0.68 -14.50 -2.15
CA ALA A 95 1.84 -15.33 -1.77
C ALA A 95 3.13 -14.76 -2.38
N GLY A 96 3.04 -14.27 -3.62
CA GLY A 96 4.10 -13.54 -4.30
C GLY A 96 4.50 -12.23 -3.63
N ALA A 97 3.53 -11.41 -3.20
CA ALA A 97 3.79 -10.17 -2.46
C ALA A 97 4.51 -10.43 -1.13
N SER A 98 4.09 -11.46 -0.39
CA SER A 98 4.77 -11.92 0.84
C SER A 98 6.19 -12.40 0.54
N ALA A 99 6.37 -13.22 -0.49
CA ALA A 99 7.67 -13.71 -0.94
C ALA A 99 8.63 -12.57 -1.30
N LEU A 100 8.13 -11.57 -2.02
CA LEU A 100 8.88 -10.37 -2.39
C LEU A 100 9.27 -9.54 -1.16
N ARG A 101 8.35 -9.37 -0.21
CA ARG A 101 8.64 -8.70 1.07
C ARG A 101 9.77 -9.39 1.82
N ASP A 102 9.67 -10.71 1.97
CA ASP A 102 10.71 -11.50 2.62
C ASP A 102 12.05 -11.40 1.88
N ALA A 103 12.04 -11.37 0.55
CA ALA A 103 13.26 -11.22 -0.26
C ALA A 103 13.95 -9.87 0.00
N VAL A 104 13.19 -8.77 -0.02
CA VAL A 104 13.69 -7.41 0.24
C VAL A 104 14.26 -7.32 1.66
N GLU A 105 13.54 -7.80 2.67
CA GLU A 105 13.99 -7.72 4.06
C GLU A 105 15.26 -8.54 4.30
N GLN A 106 15.33 -9.75 3.73
CA GLN A 106 16.53 -10.58 3.82
C GLN A 106 17.71 -9.95 3.07
N ALA A 107 17.47 -9.39 1.87
CA ALA A 107 18.49 -8.75 1.08
C ALA A 107 19.13 -7.55 1.79
N CYS A 108 18.32 -6.73 2.45
CA CYS A 108 18.81 -5.59 3.22
C CYS A 108 19.56 -6.01 4.49
N ARG A 109 19.04 -7.02 5.21
CA ARG A 109 19.68 -7.53 6.44
C ARG A 109 21.02 -8.21 6.16
N GLN A 110 21.09 -9.00 5.10
CA GLN A 110 22.27 -9.80 4.75
C GLN A 110 23.21 -9.08 3.77
N ARG A 111 22.79 -7.90 3.27
CA ARG A 111 23.48 -7.11 2.24
C ARG A 111 23.77 -7.91 0.95
N ALA A 112 22.95 -8.93 0.69
CA ALA A 112 23.09 -9.86 -0.41
C ALA A 112 21.75 -10.52 -0.69
N GLU A 113 21.49 -10.82 -1.96
CA GLU A 113 20.26 -11.50 -2.37
C GLU A 113 20.34 -13.00 -2.05
N VAL A 114 19.65 -13.42 -0.98
CA VAL A 114 19.73 -14.80 -0.45
C VAL A 114 18.47 -15.62 -0.72
N ARG A 115 17.32 -14.94 -0.81
CA ARG A 115 16.05 -15.60 -1.11
C ARG A 115 15.88 -15.75 -2.63
N ASN A 116 15.73 -16.97 -3.11
CA ASN A 116 15.40 -17.22 -4.51
C ASN A 116 13.90 -16.96 -4.77
N LEU A 117 13.59 -16.11 -5.76
CA LEU A 117 12.23 -15.77 -6.21
C LEU A 117 11.81 -16.47 -7.52
N GLU A 118 12.64 -17.37 -8.07
CA GLU A 118 12.37 -18.05 -9.35
C GLU A 118 11.08 -18.87 -9.34
N GLY A 119 10.75 -19.51 -8.22
CA GLY A 119 9.53 -20.29 -8.08
C GLY A 119 8.28 -19.42 -8.22
N GLU A 120 8.23 -18.31 -7.50
CA GLU A 120 7.12 -17.35 -7.59
C GLU A 120 7.12 -16.62 -8.94
N ARG A 121 8.29 -16.32 -9.51
CA ARG A 121 8.41 -15.73 -10.84
C ARG A 121 7.81 -16.64 -11.91
N ALA A 122 8.08 -17.94 -11.84
CA ALA A 122 7.53 -18.93 -12.77
C ALA A 122 5.99 -18.97 -12.70
N VAL A 123 5.40 -18.74 -11.51
CA VAL A 123 3.95 -18.61 -11.36
C VAL A 123 3.42 -17.37 -12.09
N LEU A 124 4.07 -16.22 -11.94
CA LEU A 124 3.72 -14.99 -12.67
C LEU A 124 3.85 -15.17 -14.19
N GLU A 125 4.93 -15.80 -14.66
CA GLU A 125 5.12 -16.11 -16.07
C GLU A 125 4.04 -17.06 -16.63
N ALA A 126 3.60 -18.04 -15.84
CA ALA A 126 2.50 -18.91 -16.22
C ALA A 126 1.18 -18.15 -16.37
N ILE A 127 0.92 -17.18 -15.48
CA ILE A 127 -0.25 -16.30 -15.55
C ILE A 127 -0.21 -15.45 -16.82
N LEU A 128 0.97 -14.89 -17.14
CA LEU A 128 1.18 -14.16 -18.38
C LEU A 128 0.98 -15.08 -19.60
N ARG A 129 1.49 -16.31 -19.61
CA ARG A 129 1.27 -17.22 -20.75
C ARG A 129 -0.18 -17.67 -20.92
N GLN A 130 -0.94 -17.80 -19.84
CA GLN A 130 -2.32 -18.30 -19.87
C GLN A 130 -3.35 -17.24 -20.22
N ALA A 131 -2.98 -15.96 -20.26
CA ALA A 131 -3.90 -14.94 -20.71
C ALA A 131 -4.10 -15.07 -22.23
N PRO A 132 -5.35 -15.29 -22.67
CA PRO A 132 -5.64 -15.71 -24.03
C PRO A 132 -5.17 -14.67 -25.04
N GLU A 133 -4.58 -15.16 -26.14
CA GLU A 133 -4.82 -14.57 -27.45
C GLU A 133 -6.34 -14.58 -27.69
N THR A 134 -7.05 -13.57 -27.19
CA THR A 134 -8.37 -13.25 -27.73
C THR A 134 -8.14 -12.39 -28.95
N ALA A 135 -7.60 -13.01 -30.00
CA ALA A 135 -7.91 -12.62 -31.36
C ALA A 135 -9.03 -13.53 -31.84
N PRO A 136 -10.22 -12.99 -32.12
CA PRO A 136 -11.02 -13.46 -33.23
C PRO A 136 -10.71 -12.53 -34.40
N ALA A 137 -9.83 -12.98 -35.28
CA ALA A 137 -9.97 -12.65 -36.69
C ALA A 137 -11.17 -13.44 -37.21
N LEU A 138 -12.23 -12.76 -37.62
CA LEU A 138 -13.25 -13.25 -38.56
C LEU A 138 -13.67 -12.07 -39.47
N PRO A 139 -14.14 -12.33 -40.70
CA PRO A 139 -13.69 -11.68 -41.93
C PRO A 139 -14.71 -10.71 -42.53
N ALA A 140 -14.24 -10.01 -43.56
CA ALA A 140 -14.90 -9.02 -44.40
C ALA A 140 -16.39 -9.27 -44.76
N ALA A 141 -17.20 -8.21 -44.63
CA ALA A 141 -18.25 -7.85 -45.58
C ALA A 141 -18.67 -6.37 -45.42
N THR A 142 -18.05 -5.47 -46.19
CA THR A 142 -18.69 -4.26 -46.78
C THR A 142 -19.65 -4.69 -47.93
N PRO A 143 -20.44 -3.82 -48.64
CA PRO A 143 -20.69 -2.35 -48.62
C PRO A 143 -22.23 -2.00 -48.77
N PRO A 144 -22.73 -0.78 -49.13
CA PRO A 144 -22.06 0.42 -49.66
C PRO A 144 -22.37 1.82 -49.06
N THR A 145 -21.34 2.65 -49.29
CA THR A 145 -21.15 4.11 -49.44
C THR A 145 -22.31 4.87 -50.11
N PRO A 146 -22.41 6.23 -50.00
CA PRO A 146 -21.48 7.23 -50.58
C PRO A 146 -21.19 8.43 -49.62
N ALA A 147 -20.20 9.34 -49.77
CA ALA A 147 -19.00 9.50 -50.59
C ALA A 147 -18.22 10.74 -50.03
N LEU A 148 -16.89 10.60 -49.88
CA LEU A 148 -15.72 11.49 -50.17
C LEU A 148 -15.87 13.04 -50.30
N PRO A 149 -14.80 13.86 -50.07
CA PRO A 149 -13.38 13.64 -50.49
C PRO A 149 -12.30 13.88 -49.40
N ALA A 150 -11.26 13.06 -49.27
CA ALA A 150 -10.01 12.92 -50.07
C ALA A 150 -8.94 14.01 -49.80
N ALA A 151 -7.94 13.64 -48.96
CA ALA A 151 -6.47 13.73 -49.12
C ALA A 151 -5.78 15.10 -49.43
N PRO A 152 -4.48 15.33 -49.11
CA PRO A 152 -3.41 14.31 -48.96
C PRO A 152 -2.39 14.50 -47.80
N ALA A 153 -1.74 13.39 -47.42
CA ALA A 153 -0.34 13.33 -46.95
C ALA A 153 0.57 13.07 -48.18
N PRO A 154 1.91 13.33 -48.21
CA PRO A 154 2.94 12.66 -47.36
C PRO A 154 4.23 13.56 -47.18
N PRO A 155 5.46 13.08 -46.85
CA PRO A 155 5.95 11.73 -46.53
C PRO A 155 6.84 11.60 -45.27
N ALA A 156 7.17 10.34 -44.98
CA ALA A 156 8.01 9.85 -43.89
C ALA A 156 9.52 10.09 -44.08
N VAL A 157 10.25 10.32 -42.98
CA VAL A 157 11.68 10.02 -42.84
C VAL A 157 11.99 9.58 -41.40
N ALA A 158 12.58 8.38 -41.29
CA ALA A 158 13.58 7.84 -40.36
C ALA A 158 13.82 8.39 -38.93
N GLU A 159 14.03 7.42 -38.03
CA GLU A 159 15.13 7.35 -37.03
C GLU A 159 14.99 8.06 -35.67
N ALA A 160 14.66 7.22 -34.68
CA ALA A 160 15.16 7.17 -33.30
C ALA A 160 15.49 8.51 -32.60
N ALA A 161 14.46 9.08 -31.96
CA ALA A 161 14.59 10.17 -31.01
C ALA A 161 15.15 9.70 -29.66
N ALA A 162 16.08 10.50 -29.14
CA ALA A 162 16.55 10.58 -27.76
C ALA A 162 15.41 10.98 -26.77
N PRO A 163 15.64 10.94 -25.45
CA PRO A 163 14.62 10.65 -24.44
C PRO A 163 13.64 11.81 -24.27
N SER A 164 12.34 11.47 -24.22
CA SER A 164 11.31 12.45 -23.91
C SER A 164 11.34 12.77 -22.42
N ALA A 165 11.72 14.01 -22.13
CA ALA A 165 11.59 14.69 -20.86
C ALA A 165 10.10 14.86 -20.49
N ILE A 166 9.50 13.80 -19.96
CA ILE A 166 8.21 13.86 -19.27
C ILE A 166 8.43 13.36 -17.85
N SER A 167 9.15 14.12 -17.03
CA SER A 167 9.50 13.67 -15.67
C SER A 167 9.66 14.81 -14.65
N ALA A 168 8.80 15.84 -14.70
CA ALA A 168 8.78 16.84 -13.62
C ALA A 168 7.43 17.46 -13.26
N GLU A 169 6.40 17.39 -14.11
CA GLU A 169 5.18 18.22 -13.89
C GLU A 169 3.98 17.48 -13.30
N TYR A 170 4.02 16.16 -13.13
CA TYR A 170 2.92 15.38 -12.55
C TYR A 170 3.07 15.03 -11.06
N VAL A 171 4.12 15.52 -10.39
CA VAL A 171 4.43 15.14 -8.98
C VAL A 171 3.81 16.09 -7.93
N SER A 172 3.26 17.25 -8.30
CA SER A 172 2.94 18.25 -7.27
C SER A 172 1.50 18.27 -6.70
N THR A 173 0.63 17.33 -7.04
CA THR A 173 -0.77 17.37 -6.57
C THR A 173 -1.17 16.12 -5.79
N ARG A 174 -1.06 16.26 -4.46
CA ARG A 174 -1.63 15.45 -3.36
C ARG A 174 -0.94 14.12 -3.01
N SER A 175 0.03 14.22 -2.11
CA SER A 175 0.03 13.45 -0.84
C SER A 175 1.06 14.05 0.12
N ASN A 176 0.61 14.89 1.06
CA ASN A 176 1.41 15.27 2.24
C ASN A 176 1.47 14.08 3.21
N MET A 177 2.05 12.96 2.78
CA MET A 177 2.23 11.78 3.61
C MET A 177 3.71 11.70 3.99
N VAL A 178 4.04 12.23 5.16
CA VAL A 178 5.38 12.13 5.74
C VAL A 178 5.45 10.79 6.48
N ARG A 179 6.29 9.88 6.00
CA ARG A 179 6.55 8.61 6.68
C ARG A 179 7.39 8.89 7.93
N VAL A 180 6.92 8.39 9.08
CA VAL A 180 7.61 8.52 10.36
C VAL A 180 7.77 7.12 10.94
N ASP A 181 8.99 6.77 11.32
CA ASP A 181 9.27 5.45 11.90
C ASP A 181 8.56 5.28 13.26
N PHE A 182 8.08 4.06 13.56
CA PHE A 182 7.34 3.78 14.80
C PHE A 182 8.17 4.06 16.06
N SER A 183 9.49 3.85 16.01
CA SER A 183 10.40 4.18 17.12
C SER A 183 10.55 5.70 17.31
N GLN A 184 10.41 6.49 16.25
CA GLN A 184 10.40 7.95 16.34
C GLN A 184 9.10 8.45 16.98
N LEU A 185 7.95 7.82 16.70
CA LEU A 185 6.68 8.10 17.38
C LEU A 185 6.73 7.74 18.87
N ASP A 186 7.32 6.58 19.20
CA ASP A 186 7.53 6.16 20.59
C ASP A 186 8.50 7.11 21.33
N HIS A 187 9.56 7.55 20.67
CA HIS A 187 10.48 8.54 21.22
C HIS A 187 9.80 9.90 21.43
N LEU A 188 8.98 10.33 20.46
CA LEU A 188 8.23 11.58 20.55
C LEU A 188 7.21 11.54 21.71
N LEU A 189 6.63 10.39 22.01
CA LEU A 189 5.77 10.21 23.19
C LEU A 189 6.52 10.29 24.51
N ASN A 190 7.74 9.77 24.57
CA ASN A 190 8.59 9.95 25.76
C ASN A 190 8.93 11.44 25.95
N LEU A 191 9.29 12.15 24.87
CA LEU A 191 9.57 13.58 24.90
C LEU A 191 8.34 14.41 25.30
N VAL A 192 7.15 14.06 24.81
CA VAL A 192 5.89 14.70 25.21
C VAL A 192 5.58 14.41 26.69
N GLY A 193 5.87 13.20 27.17
CA GLY A 193 5.77 12.83 28.58
C GLY A 193 6.65 13.69 29.47
N GLU A 194 7.92 13.88 29.09
CA GLU A 194 8.84 14.79 29.79
C GLU A 194 8.37 16.25 29.72
N LEU A 195 7.85 16.69 28.58
CA LEU A 195 7.29 18.04 28.42
C LEU A 195 6.12 18.31 29.37
N ILE A 196 5.22 17.34 29.55
CA ILE A 196 4.09 17.45 30.48
C ILE A 196 4.58 17.58 31.94
N ILE A 197 5.62 16.83 32.31
CA ILE A 197 6.24 16.91 33.63
C ILE A 197 6.86 18.29 33.85
N HIS A 198 7.66 18.77 32.91
CA HIS A 198 8.30 20.09 32.99
C HIS A 198 7.29 21.23 33.00
N ARG A 199 6.22 21.14 32.20
CA ARG A 199 5.10 22.09 32.21
C ARG A 199 4.43 22.16 33.58
N THR A 200 4.13 21.02 34.19
CA THR A 200 3.44 20.98 35.50
C THR A 200 4.28 21.68 36.55
N LYS A 201 5.60 21.41 36.55
CA LYS A 201 6.57 22.08 37.41
C LYS A 201 6.65 23.59 37.13
N LEU A 202 6.60 24.00 35.86
CA LEU A 202 6.67 25.39 35.45
C LEU A 202 5.41 26.17 35.87
N HIS A 203 4.23 25.55 35.78
CA HIS A 203 2.98 26.11 36.28
C HIS A 203 2.98 26.27 37.80
N GLU A 204 3.49 25.29 38.54
CA GLU A 204 3.62 25.37 39.99
C GLU A 204 4.60 26.47 40.44
N LEU A 205 5.75 26.58 39.78
CA LEU A 205 6.71 27.67 39.99
C LEU A 205 6.12 29.04 39.65
N GLY A 206 5.38 29.14 38.54
CA GLY A 206 4.68 30.35 38.14
C GLY A 206 3.63 30.80 39.17
N ARG A 207 2.86 29.86 39.72
CA ARG A 207 1.89 30.12 40.80
C ARG A 207 2.59 30.60 42.07
N HIS A 208 3.65 29.92 42.51
CA HIS A 208 4.42 30.33 43.69
C HIS A 208 5.04 31.72 43.52
N LEU A 209 5.51 32.05 42.32
CA LEU A 209 6.06 33.37 42.03
C LEU A 209 4.95 34.44 42.03
N ALA A 210 3.79 34.14 41.46
CA ALA A 210 2.65 35.04 41.43
C ALA A 210 2.08 35.35 42.82
N GLU A 211 2.05 34.35 43.71
CA GLU A 211 1.66 34.51 45.11
C GLU A 211 2.65 35.41 45.87
N ARG A 212 3.95 35.27 45.60
CA ARG A 212 5.01 36.11 46.20
C ARG A 212 5.04 37.55 45.68
N LEU A 213 4.65 37.75 44.42
CA LEU A 213 4.60 39.08 43.77
C LEU A 213 3.28 39.82 44.05
N GLY A 214 2.36 39.22 44.81
CA GLY A 214 1.12 39.88 45.24
C GLY A 214 0.09 40.09 44.13
N GLY A 215 0.09 39.27 43.08
CA GLY A 215 -0.93 39.33 42.02
C GLY A 215 -0.86 40.55 41.10
N GLY A 216 0.32 41.18 40.98
CA GLY A 216 0.55 42.25 40.00
C GLY A 216 0.31 41.82 38.56
N ARG A 217 0.17 42.79 37.66
CA ARG A 217 -0.11 42.56 36.22
C ARG A 217 0.87 41.58 35.58
N GLU A 218 2.15 41.67 35.93
CA GLU A 218 3.22 40.78 35.46
C GLU A 218 3.02 39.31 35.91
N ALA A 219 2.48 39.10 37.12
CA ALA A 219 2.19 37.76 37.62
C ALA A 219 1.02 37.11 36.86
N VAL A 220 -0.01 37.90 36.55
CA VAL A 220 -1.15 37.47 35.74
C VAL A 220 -0.72 37.14 34.31
N GLU A 221 0.13 37.98 33.70
CA GLU A 221 0.69 37.76 32.37
C GLU A 221 1.56 36.49 32.32
N LEU A 222 2.40 36.27 33.34
CA LEU A 222 3.20 35.05 33.46
C LEU A 222 2.32 33.79 33.57
N LEU A 223 1.36 33.78 34.50
CA LEU A 223 0.44 32.65 34.68
C LEU A 223 -0.35 32.34 33.40
N SER A 224 -0.81 33.38 32.70
CA SER A 224 -1.51 33.25 31.42
C SER A 224 -0.61 32.63 30.35
N ALA A 225 0.64 33.09 30.23
CA ALA A 225 1.61 32.52 29.30
C ALA A 225 1.90 31.03 29.62
N VAL A 226 2.01 30.67 30.90
CA VAL A 226 2.23 29.29 31.32
C VAL A 226 1.01 28.40 31.06
N GLN A 227 -0.21 28.91 31.27
CA GLN A 227 -1.44 28.20 30.90
C GLN A 227 -1.58 28.01 29.38
N GLN A 228 -1.09 28.96 28.58
CA GLN A 228 -1.11 28.84 27.13
C GLN A 228 -0.13 27.76 26.63
N VAL A 229 1.10 27.73 27.18
CA VAL A 229 2.05 26.62 26.96
C VAL A 229 1.40 25.30 27.40
N ALA A 230 0.60 25.33 28.47
CA ALA A 230 -0.07 24.14 28.94
C ALA A 230 -1.10 23.59 27.98
N SER A 231 -1.96 24.45 27.44
CA SER A 231 -2.96 24.08 26.44
C SER A 231 -2.32 23.47 25.19
N VAL A 232 -1.30 24.13 24.63
CA VAL A 232 -0.59 23.67 23.42
C VAL A 232 0.09 22.32 23.64
N SER A 233 0.66 22.09 24.83
CA SER A 233 1.29 20.80 25.15
C SER A 233 0.28 19.66 25.26
N THR A 234 -0.93 19.92 25.77
CA THR A 234 -2.02 18.91 25.80
C THR A 234 -2.50 18.59 24.39
N GLN A 235 -2.68 19.60 23.54
CA GLN A 235 -3.08 19.40 22.14
C GLN A 235 -2.03 18.60 21.35
N LEU A 236 -0.74 18.86 21.61
CA LEU A 236 0.36 18.10 21.03
C LEU A 236 0.31 16.64 21.48
N GLN A 237 0.04 16.38 22.77
CA GLN A 237 -0.11 15.01 23.28
C GLN A 237 -1.26 14.27 22.61
N GLU A 238 -2.45 14.87 22.50
CA GLU A 238 -3.62 14.26 21.84
C GLU A 238 -3.31 13.93 20.38
N THR A 239 -2.73 14.87 19.65
CA THR A 239 -2.36 14.68 18.23
C THR A 239 -1.38 13.52 18.06
N VAL A 240 -0.39 13.39 18.96
CA VAL A 240 0.61 12.31 18.90
C VAL A 240 0.01 10.97 19.33
N MET A 241 -0.90 10.97 20.30
CA MET A 241 -1.64 9.76 20.70
C MET A 241 -2.55 9.24 19.59
N ASP A 242 -3.18 10.14 18.82
CA ASP A 242 -3.99 9.79 17.65
C ASP A 242 -3.15 9.16 16.54
N ILE A 243 -1.92 9.67 16.32
CA ILE A 243 -0.96 9.08 15.38
C ILE A 243 -0.49 7.68 15.85
N ARG A 244 -0.44 7.45 17.16
CA ARG A 244 -0.01 6.16 17.75
C ARG A 244 -1.09 5.06 17.72
N MET A 245 -2.33 5.36 17.31
CA MET A 245 -3.32 4.30 17.10
C MET A 245 -2.91 3.44 15.90
N LEU A 246 -2.29 2.30 16.17
CA LEU A 246 -2.25 1.20 15.21
C LEU A 246 -3.72 0.91 14.84
N PRO A 247 -4.15 1.08 13.58
CA PRO A 247 -5.54 0.80 13.26
C PRO A 247 -5.67 -0.71 13.37
N ILE A 248 -6.26 -1.16 14.48
CA ILE A 248 -6.63 -2.55 14.74
C ILE A 248 -7.44 -3.14 13.55
N ARG A 249 -8.00 -2.26 12.70
CA ARG A 249 -8.55 -2.57 11.37
C ARG A 249 -7.60 -3.35 10.46
N HIS A 250 -6.30 -3.04 10.42
CA HIS A 250 -5.33 -3.75 9.56
C HIS A 250 -5.07 -5.18 10.03
N VAL A 251 -5.16 -5.42 11.33
CA VAL A 251 -5.09 -6.77 11.89
C VAL A 251 -6.39 -7.52 11.59
N PHE A 252 -7.55 -6.88 11.77
CA PHE A 252 -8.86 -7.47 11.48
C PHE A 252 -9.15 -7.69 9.99
N GLU A 253 -8.50 -6.98 9.07
CA GLU A 253 -8.58 -7.24 7.63
C GLU A 253 -7.83 -8.52 7.23
N ARG A 254 -6.79 -8.91 7.99
CA ARG A 254 -6.02 -10.16 7.78
C ARG A 254 -6.65 -11.38 8.46
N PHE A 255 -7.54 -11.17 9.44
CA PHE A 255 -8.18 -12.23 10.23
C PHE A 255 -9.01 -13.22 9.38
N PRO A 256 -9.88 -12.77 8.44
CA PRO A 256 -10.66 -13.69 7.61
C PRO A 256 -9.78 -14.64 6.79
N ARG A 257 -8.63 -14.14 6.33
CA ARG A 257 -7.66 -14.93 5.56
C ARG A 257 -6.92 -15.94 6.42
N LEU A 258 -6.41 -15.53 7.59
CA LEU A 258 -5.78 -16.42 8.55
C LEU A 258 -6.73 -17.55 9.00
N VAL A 259 -8.01 -17.24 9.18
CA VAL A 259 -9.05 -18.23 9.50
C VAL A 259 -9.29 -19.18 8.31
N ARG A 260 -9.31 -18.68 7.07
CA ARG A 260 -9.46 -19.50 5.86
C ARG A 260 -8.27 -20.43 5.65
N ASP A 261 -7.06 -19.96 5.87
CA ASP A 261 -5.83 -20.75 5.72
C ASP A 261 -5.77 -21.86 6.78
N LEU A 262 -6.14 -21.57 8.02
CA LEU A 262 -6.23 -22.57 9.09
C LEU A 262 -7.36 -23.57 8.86
N ALA A 263 -8.50 -23.13 8.31
CA ALA A 263 -9.62 -24.01 7.95
C ALA A 263 -9.25 -24.98 6.81
N ARG A 264 -8.53 -24.49 5.79
CA ARG A 264 -7.99 -25.31 4.69
C ARG A 264 -7.00 -26.35 5.20
N GLN A 265 -6.09 -26.00 6.12
CA GLN A 265 -5.16 -26.95 6.73
C GLN A 265 -5.85 -28.06 7.55
N GLN A 266 -7.02 -27.77 8.13
CA GLN A 266 -7.81 -28.72 8.93
C GLN A 266 -8.88 -29.46 8.10
N GLY A 267 -8.93 -29.26 6.78
CA GLY A 267 -9.90 -29.91 5.89
C GLY A 267 -11.37 -29.50 6.13
N LYS A 268 -11.62 -28.31 6.69
CA LYS A 268 -12.97 -27.78 6.90
C LYS A 268 -13.32 -26.72 5.85
N ASP A 269 -14.42 -26.93 5.12
CA ASP A 269 -14.98 -25.94 4.21
C ASP A 269 -15.67 -24.81 4.98
N TRP A 270 -15.08 -23.61 4.94
CA TRP A 270 -15.67 -22.40 5.51
C TRP A 270 -16.60 -21.72 4.49
N LYS A 271 -17.90 -21.65 4.80
CA LYS A 271 -18.88 -20.84 4.07
C LYS A 271 -19.12 -19.53 4.81
N GLU A 272 -18.67 -18.42 4.22
CA GLU A 272 -18.93 -17.08 4.71
C GLU A 272 -20.41 -16.74 4.48
N SER A 273 -21.20 -16.55 5.54
CA SER A 273 -22.55 -15.98 5.41
C SER A 273 -22.46 -14.46 5.37
N PRO A 274 -23.09 -13.79 4.38
CA PRO A 274 -23.08 -12.34 4.30
C PRO A 274 -23.79 -11.71 5.52
N PRO A 275 -23.35 -10.53 5.97
CA PRO A 275 -23.96 -9.86 7.12
C PRO A 275 -25.36 -9.37 6.72
N GLY A 276 -26.42 -9.99 7.26
CA GLY A 276 -27.77 -9.43 7.18
C GLY A 276 -28.91 -10.35 6.72
N SER A 277 -28.80 -11.68 6.77
CA SER A 277 -29.97 -12.56 6.52
C SER A 277 -30.35 -13.45 7.72
N THR A 278 -30.66 -12.82 8.86
CA THR A 278 -31.58 -13.43 9.82
C THR A 278 -32.98 -13.46 9.21
N ARG A 279 -33.28 -14.50 8.43
CA ARG A 279 -34.66 -14.87 8.13
C ARG A 279 -35.05 -15.97 9.12
N PRO A 280 -35.97 -15.70 10.07
CA PRO A 280 -36.42 -16.75 10.99
C PRO A 280 -37.23 -17.75 10.17
N SER A 281 -36.74 -18.99 10.11
CA SER A 281 -37.46 -20.13 9.59
C SER A 281 -38.63 -20.45 10.53
N SER A 282 -39.74 -19.72 10.38
CA SER A 282 -41.04 -20.15 10.91
C SER A 282 -41.56 -21.27 10.01
N THR A 283 -41.26 -22.51 10.36
CA THR A 283 -41.99 -23.67 9.86
C THR A 283 -43.43 -23.59 10.36
N ARG A 284 -44.36 -23.18 9.50
CA ARG A 284 -45.79 -23.42 9.69
C ARG A 284 -46.43 -23.87 8.38
N SER A 285 -46.88 -25.12 8.37
CA SER A 285 -48.06 -25.67 7.68
C SER A 285 -47.81 -27.17 7.46
N ALA A 286 -48.26 -28.07 8.32
CA ALA A 286 -49.64 -28.55 8.47
C ALA A 286 -50.07 -29.56 7.37
N SER A 287 -50.68 -30.65 7.87
CA SER A 287 -51.50 -31.66 7.19
C SER A 287 -50.71 -32.79 6.50
N ARG A 288 -51.01 -34.09 6.63
CA ARG A 288 -52.26 -34.80 6.99
C ARG A 288 -51.97 -36.32 7.16
N SER A 289 -52.67 -36.95 8.11
CA SER A 289 -53.31 -38.28 8.02
C SER A 289 -52.54 -39.60 8.19
N SER A 290 -53.23 -40.50 8.93
CA SER A 290 -53.12 -41.99 9.01
C SER A 290 -52.13 -42.48 10.07
N THR A 291 -52.49 -43.24 11.12
CA THR A 291 -53.63 -44.11 11.44
C THR A 291 -53.75 -44.21 12.95
#